data_AF-A0AAZ1X4P8-F1
#
_entry.id   AF-A0AAZ1X4P8-F1
#
_cell.length_a   1.000
_cell.length_b   1.000
_cell.length_c   1.000
_cell.angle_alpha   90.00
_cell.angle_beta   90.00
_cell.angle_gamma   90.00
#
_symmetry.space_group_name_H-M   'P 1'
#
loop_
_entity.id
_entity.type
_entity.pdbx_description
1 polymer ?
#
loop_
_entity_poly.entity_id
_entity_poly.type
_entity_poly.pdbx_seq_one_letter_code
_entity_poly.pdbx_strand_id
1 'polypeptide(L)'
;MKLLTLCALFCAMMAVTTAGGESHLFNWCIYCPDGWTQVGSRCFIYNQNPMSWDSAKRHCWELGANLASVHTYWEHQRIIQLFGNWPAWIGGSKGPKGNWWWNDGTSFSFS
;
A
#
# COMPACT_ATOMS: atom_id res chain seq x y z
N MET A 1 0.05 29.15 -11.24
CA MET A 1 -1.33 29.56 -11.61
C MET A 1 -1.74 29.14 -13.03
N LYS A 2 -0.88 29.24 -14.05
CA LYS A 2 -1.22 28.84 -15.43
C LYS A 2 -1.46 27.32 -15.64
N LEU A 3 -0.85 26.47 -14.82
CA LEU A 3 -1.02 25.01 -14.90
C LEU A 3 -2.38 24.52 -14.39
N LEU A 4 -2.96 25.23 -13.41
CA LEU A 4 -4.28 24.91 -12.84
C LEU A 4 -5.40 25.16 -13.85
N THR A 5 -5.25 26.20 -14.67
CA THR A 5 -6.18 26.56 -15.73
C THR A 5 -6.17 25.53 -16.87
N LEU A 6 -5.02 24.93 -17.17
CA LEU A 6 -4.90 23.85 -18.16
C LEU A 6 -5.60 22.56 -17.70
N CYS A 7 -5.49 22.21 -16.42
CA CYS A 7 -6.23 21.08 -15.84
C CYS A 7 -7.75 21.29 -15.91
N ALA A 8 -8.24 22.48 -15.56
CA ALA A 8 -9.66 22.78 -15.59
C ALA A 8 -10.26 22.72 -17.01
N LEU A 9 -9.52 23.20 -18.01
CA LEU A 9 -9.95 23.15 -19.42
C LEU A 9 -9.92 21.73 -20.00
N PHE A 10 -8.94 20.90 -19.60
CA PHE A 10 -8.89 19.49 -19.99
C PHE A 10 -10.06 18.69 -19.41
N CYS A 11 -10.46 18.96 -18.17
CA CYS A 11 -11.64 18.34 -17.54
C CYS A 11 -12.96 18.70 -18.23
N ALA A 12 -13.12 19.95 -18.69
CA ALA A 12 -14.35 20.41 -19.34
C ALA A 12 -14.61 19.72 -20.69
N MET A 13 -13.55 19.38 -21.44
CA MET A 13 -13.70 18.72 -22.74
C MET A 13 -14.14 17.25 -22.63
N MET A 14 -13.77 16.55 -21.56
CA MET A 14 -14.14 15.15 -21.33
C MET A 14 -15.61 14.97 -20.95
N ALA A 15 -16.30 16.05 -20.53
CA ALA A 15 -17.70 16.00 -20.11
C ALA A 15 -18.71 16.07 -21.28
N VAL A 16 -18.27 16.35 -22.51
CA VAL A 16 -19.19 16.70 -23.61
C VAL A 16 -19.47 15.54 -24.57
N THR A 17 -18.76 14.40 -24.48
CA THR A 17 -18.97 13.29 -25.42
C THR A 17 -19.56 12.04 -24.75
N THR A 18 -20.84 11.83 -25.09
CA THR A 18 -21.60 10.57 -25.15
C THR A 18 -22.22 10.00 -23.86
N ALA A 19 -23.55 9.84 -23.94
CA ALA A 19 -24.35 9.00 -23.08
C ALA A 19 -24.06 7.52 -23.39
N GLY A 20 -23.48 6.81 -22.42
CA GLY A 20 -23.16 5.38 -22.47
C GLY A 20 -22.38 5.00 -21.21
N GLY A 21 -22.82 3.96 -20.50
CA GLY A 21 -22.28 3.58 -19.18
C GLY A 21 -20.80 3.18 -19.16
N GLU A 22 -20.22 3.37 -17.98
CA GLU A 22 -18.95 2.85 -17.43
C GLU A 22 -17.62 3.14 -18.16
N SER A 23 -16.74 3.90 -17.51
CA SER A 23 -15.43 3.37 -17.05
C SER A 23 -14.65 4.40 -16.23
N HIS A 24 -14.09 3.89 -15.14
CA HIS A 24 -13.31 4.56 -14.10
C HIS A 24 -12.00 5.18 -14.60
N LEU A 25 -12.04 6.23 -15.41
CA LEU A 25 -10.84 7.01 -15.72
C LEU A 25 -10.65 8.11 -14.68
N PHE A 26 -10.55 7.69 -13.41
CA PHE A 26 -10.13 8.53 -12.31
C PHE A 26 -8.64 8.82 -12.44
N ASN A 27 -8.30 10.09 -12.34
CA ASN A 27 -6.97 10.61 -12.09
C ASN A 27 -6.35 9.93 -10.85
N TRP A 28 -5.67 8.80 -11.04
CA TRP A 28 -5.03 8.05 -9.98
C TRP A 28 -3.66 8.68 -9.66
N CYS A 29 -3.67 9.80 -8.94
CA CYS A 29 -2.58 10.02 -8.00
C CYS A 29 -2.74 8.96 -6.91
N ILE A 30 -1.85 7.96 -6.84
CA ILE A 30 -1.82 7.07 -5.68
C ILE A 30 -1.34 7.96 -4.53
N TYR A 31 -2.25 8.58 -3.80
CA TYR A 31 -1.92 9.27 -2.58
C TYR A 31 -2.27 8.33 -1.43
N CYS A 32 -1.28 8.02 -0.59
CA CYS A 32 -1.52 7.20 0.57
C CYS A 32 -2.44 7.94 1.56
N PRO A 33 -3.31 7.22 2.30
CA PRO A 33 -4.11 7.86 3.34
C PRO A 33 -3.23 8.59 4.36
N ASP A 34 -3.81 9.54 5.09
CA ASP A 34 -3.06 10.30 6.11
C ASP A 34 -2.38 9.35 7.12
N GLY A 35 -1.12 9.62 7.42
CA GLY A 35 -0.30 8.78 8.31
C GLY A 35 0.35 7.56 7.63
N TRP A 36 0.07 7.31 6.35
CA TRP A 36 0.71 6.25 5.57
C TRP A 36 1.80 6.81 4.65
N THR A 37 2.87 6.05 4.49
CA THR A 37 4.00 6.38 3.63
C THR A 37 3.97 5.57 2.35
N GLN A 38 4.11 6.27 1.23
CA GLN A 38 4.17 5.62 -0.08
C GLN A 38 5.52 4.98 -0.35
N VAL A 39 5.51 3.72 -0.76
CA VAL A 39 6.65 2.98 -1.30
C VAL A 39 6.20 2.31 -2.59
N GLY A 40 6.56 2.91 -3.72
CA GLY A 40 6.13 2.46 -5.04
C GLY A 40 4.62 2.70 -5.22
N SER A 41 3.89 1.66 -5.60
CA SER A 41 2.43 1.69 -5.71
C SER A 41 1.70 1.30 -4.42
N ARG A 42 2.43 1.08 -3.32
CA ARG A 42 1.89 0.58 -2.05
C ARG A 42 2.04 1.61 -0.94
N CYS A 43 1.20 1.48 0.09
CA CYS A 43 1.20 2.34 1.27
C CYS A 43 1.56 1.52 2.50
N PHE A 44 2.43 2.06 3.35
CA PHE A 44 2.93 1.41 4.55
C PHE A 44 2.75 2.33 5.76
N ILE A 45 2.50 1.73 6.93
CA ILE A 45 2.48 2.43 8.21
C ILE A 45 3.28 1.59 9.21
N TYR A 46 4.01 2.26 10.10
CA TYR A 46 4.73 1.63 11.18
C TYR A 46 4.00 1.87 12.51
N ASN A 47 3.70 0.79 13.23
CA ASN A 47 3.16 0.86 14.58
C ASN A 47 4.27 0.55 15.59
N GLN A 48 4.55 1.49 16.48
CA GLN A 48 5.59 1.40 17.50
C GLN A 48 5.17 0.59 18.74
N ASN A 49 3.88 0.32 18.92
CA ASN A 49 3.37 -0.36 20.09
C ASN A 49 3.75 -1.85 20.05
N PRO A 50 4.47 -2.37 21.05
CA PRO A 50 4.80 -3.79 21.12
C PRO A 50 3.53 -4.64 21.26
N MET A 51 3.44 -5.70 20.46
CA MET A 51 2.30 -6.60 20.47
C MET A 51 2.71 -7.99 19.95
N SER A 52 1.89 -9.01 20.19
CA SER A 52 2.08 -10.32 19.55
C SER A 52 1.82 -10.23 18.04
N TRP A 53 2.37 -11.17 17.27
CA TRP A 53 2.16 -11.21 15.82
C TRP A 53 0.67 -11.26 15.44
N ASP A 54 -0.14 -12.08 16.13
CA ASP A 54 -1.58 -12.17 15.88
C ASP A 54 -2.32 -10.87 16.19
N SER A 55 -1.88 -10.14 17.23
CA SER A 55 -2.45 -8.85 17.57
C SER A 55 -2.07 -7.78 16.54
N ALA A 56 -0.83 -7.81 16.03
CA ALA A 56 -0.39 -6.94 14.95
C ALA A 56 -1.15 -7.19 13.66
N LYS A 57 -1.36 -8.46 13.30
CA LYS A 57 -2.19 -8.85 12.17
C LYS A 57 -3.62 -8.31 12.29
N ARG A 58 -4.24 -8.48 13.46
CA ARG A 58 -5.60 -7.96 13.72
C ARG A 58 -5.64 -6.44 13.64
N HIS A 59 -4.66 -5.76 14.25
CA HIS A 59 -4.57 -4.30 14.21
C HIS A 59 -4.47 -3.77 12.77
N CYS A 60 -3.61 -4.35 11.93
CA CYS A 60 -3.53 -3.96 10.52
C CYS A 60 -4.85 -4.23 9.78
N TRP A 61 -5.53 -5.33 10.09
CA TRP A 61 -6.84 -5.65 9.49
C TRP A 61 -7.93 -4.64 9.88
N GLU A 62 -7.95 -4.17 11.14
CA GLU A 62 -8.83 -3.11 11.61
C GLU A 62 -8.60 -1.77 10.90
N LEU A 63 -7.37 -1.53 10.42
CA LEU A 63 -7.02 -0.38 9.58
C LEU A 63 -7.37 -0.56 8.08
N GLY A 64 -8.00 -1.68 7.71
CA GLY A 64 -8.27 -2.02 6.31
C GLY A 64 -7.03 -2.45 5.52
N ALA A 65 -6.02 -2.97 6.21
CA ALA A 65 -4.73 -3.37 5.64
C ALA A 65 -4.29 -4.77 6.11
N ASN A 66 -3.05 -5.13 5.77
CA ASN A 66 -2.39 -6.36 6.19
C ASN A 66 -1.03 -6.00 6.80
N LEU A 67 -0.49 -6.87 7.67
CA LEU A 67 0.94 -6.83 7.97
C LEU A 67 1.75 -6.83 6.67
N ALA A 68 2.81 -6.02 6.64
CA ALA A 68 3.57 -5.76 5.42
C ALA A 68 4.19 -7.05 4.85
N SER A 69 3.99 -7.28 3.56
CA SER A 69 4.77 -8.21 2.75
C SER A 69 5.88 -7.44 2.03
N VAL A 70 6.99 -8.12 1.74
CA VAL A 70 8.14 -7.54 1.04
C VAL A 70 8.46 -8.40 -0.18
N HIS A 71 8.51 -7.78 -1.36
CA HIS A 71 8.62 -8.48 -2.64
C HIS A 71 9.91 -8.18 -3.40
N THR A 72 10.61 -7.11 -3.03
CA THR A 72 11.84 -6.71 -3.72
C THR A 72 12.86 -6.17 -2.74
N TYR A 73 14.14 -6.27 -3.12
CA TYR A 73 15.23 -5.63 -2.37
C TYR A 73 15.04 -4.11 -2.27
N TRP A 74 14.54 -3.46 -3.32
CA TRP A 74 14.26 -2.03 -3.31
C TRP A 74 13.21 -1.64 -2.27
N GLU A 75 12.10 -2.39 -2.20
CA GLU A 75 11.04 -2.18 -1.22
C GLU A 75 11.57 -2.37 0.20
N HIS A 76 12.34 -3.44 0.44
CA HIS A 76 13.00 -3.71 1.71
C HIS A 76 13.89 -2.53 2.16
N GLN A 77 14.78 -2.06 1.29
CA GLN A 77 15.65 -0.92 1.58
C GLN A 77 14.85 0.35 1.88
N ARG A 78 13.79 0.59 1.10
CA ARG A 78 12.97 1.79 1.25
C ARG A 78 12.18 1.77 2.57
N ILE A 79 11.64 0.63 2.97
CA ILE A 79 10.98 0.43 4.27
C ILE A 79 11.96 0.71 5.43
N ILE A 80 13.15 0.10 5.41
CA ILE A 80 14.17 0.33 6.45
C ILE A 80 14.58 1.81 6.52
N GLN A 81 14.76 2.47 5.38
CA GLN A 81 15.14 3.88 5.33
C GLN A 81 14.07 4.79 5.94
N LEU A 82 12.79 4.50 5.70
CA LEU A 82 11.68 5.36 6.10
C LEU A 82 11.23 5.13 7.54
N PHE A 83 11.20 3.86 7.98
CA PHE A 83 10.70 3.50 9.29
C PHE A 83 11.81 3.20 10.30
N GLY A 84 13.07 3.17 9.86
CA GLY A 84 14.22 2.81 10.68
C GLY A 84 14.42 1.30 10.76
N ASN A 85 15.54 0.90 11.36
CA ASN A 85 15.88 -0.50 11.60
C ASN A 85 15.35 -1.01 12.95
N TRP A 86 14.10 -0.65 13.29
CA TRP A 86 13.46 -1.10 14.52
C TRP A 86 12.84 -2.48 14.33
N PRO A 87 12.85 -3.34 15.37
CA PRO A 87 12.10 -4.58 15.32
C PRO A 87 10.62 -4.32 15.01
N ALA A 88 10.09 -4.99 14.00
CA ALA A 88 8.70 -4.87 13.58
C ALA A 88 8.18 -6.23 13.11
N TRP A 89 6.92 -6.51 13.37
CA TRP A 89 6.25 -7.65 12.74
C TRP A 89 5.98 -7.37 11.27
N ILE A 90 6.19 -8.38 10.43
CA ILE A 90 5.80 -8.41 9.02
C ILE A 90 4.86 -9.59 8.77
N GLY A 91 4.26 -9.65 7.59
CA GLY A 91 3.18 -10.57 7.26
C GLY A 91 3.54 -12.03 7.10
N GLY A 92 4.83 -12.37 7.21
CA GLY A 92 5.34 -13.71 6.96
C GLY A 92 4.86 -14.67 8.04
N SER A 93 4.20 -15.75 7.62
CA SER A 93 3.76 -16.83 8.50
C SER A 93 4.13 -18.18 7.92
N LYS A 94 4.49 -19.11 8.81
CA LYS A 94 4.82 -20.49 8.44
C LYS A 94 3.59 -21.37 8.56
N GLY A 95 3.34 -22.18 7.55
CA GLY A 95 2.24 -23.13 7.54
C GLY A 95 2.52 -24.45 8.24
N PRO A 96 1.49 -25.31 8.33
CA PRO A 96 1.61 -26.65 8.91
C PRO A 96 2.66 -27.52 8.22
N LYS A 97 2.86 -27.32 6.90
CA LYS A 97 3.86 -28.04 6.10
C LYS A 97 5.23 -27.36 6.09
N GLY A 98 5.39 -26.28 6.85
CA GLY A 98 6.64 -25.54 6.96
C GLY A 98 6.92 -24.53 5.83
N ASN A 99 6.00 -24.39 4.86
CA ASN A 99 6.09 -23.39 3.81
C ASN A 99 5.74 -21.99 4.36
N TRP A 100 6.45 -20.97 3.88
CA TRP A 100 6.16 -19.58 4.19
C TRP A 100 5.12 -18.99 3.23
N TRP A 101 4.29 -18.08 3.74
CA TRP A 101 3.39 -17.25 2.95
C TRP A 101 3.23 -15.87 3.57
N TRP A 102 2.79 -14.91 2.77
CA TRP A 102 2.35 -13.61 3.25
C TRP A 102 0.87 -13.65 3.64
N ASN A 103 0.52 -13.01 4.75
CA ASN A 103 -0.87 -12.97 5.24
C ASN A 103 -1.81 -12.15 4.35
N ASP A 104 -1.27 -11.34 3.42
CA ASP A 104 -2.02 -10.59 2.42
C ASP A 104 -2.36 -11.42 1.16
N GLY A 105 -1.94 -12.69 1.13
CA GLY A 105 -2.22 -13.62 0.03
C GLY A 105 -1.24 -13.54 -1.15
N THR A 106 -0.24 -12.67 -1.09
CA THR A 106 0.78 -12.54 -2.14
C THR A 106 1.80 -13.68 -2.12
N SER A 107 2.50 -13.89 -3.24
CA SER A 107 3.49 -14.95 -3.36
C SER A 107 4.74 -14.68 -2.51
N PHE A 108 5.21 -15.71 -1.81
CA PHE A 108 6.47 -15.67 -1.07
C PHE A 108 7.65 -15.99 -2.02
N SER A 109 8.08 -15.00 -2.80
CA SER A 109 9.14 -15.14 -3.82
C SER A 109 10.43 -14.37 -3.51
N PHE A 110 10.46 -13.59 -2.42
CA PHE A 110 11.59 -12.79 -1.98
C PHE A 110 11.79 -13.02 -0.47
N SER A 111 13.03 -13.32 -0.07
CA SER A 111 13.42 -13.64 1.31
C SER A 111 14.83 -13.18 1.61
#